data_AF-A0A0S7Y3I6-F1
#
_entry.id   AF-A0A0S7Y3I6-F1
#
_cell.length_a   1.000
_cell.length_b   1.000
_cell.length_c   1.000
_cell.angle_alpha   90.00
_cell.angle_beta   90.00
_cell.angle_gamma   90.00
#
_symmetry.space_group_name_H-M   'P 1'
#
loop_
_entity.id
_entity.type
_entity.pdbx_description
1 polymer ?
#
loop_
_entity_poly.entity_id
_entity_poly.type
_entity_poly.pdbx_seq_one_letter_code
_entity_poly.pdbx_strand_id
1 'polypeptide(L)'
;MELFYSTELAVPLFQIVLLLTLSTFALLFGKIKLAMLINYLFALYWGYVFNRERLLGSSLEKINYFTLIYFAFGLVIIILALIAFLFHRD
;
A
#
# COMPACT_ATOMS: atom_id res chain seq x y z
N MET A 1 -25.33 -5.61 -8.42
CA MET A 1 -24.74 -5.43 -7.07
C MET A 1 -24.05 -6.69 -6.59
N GLU A 2 -24.63 -7.88 -6.77
CA GLU A 2 -24.03 -9.16 -6.30
C GLU A 2 -22.69 -9.53 -6.94
N LEU A 3 -22.48 -9.29 -8.26
CA LEU A 3 -21.21 -9.60 -8.95
C LEU A 3 -19.95 -8.97 -8.32
N PHE A 4 -20.08 -7.77 -7.73
CA PHE A 4 -18.97 -7.08 -7.06
C PHE A 4 -18.67 -7.62 -5.66
N TYR A 5 -19.64 -8.30 -5.03
CA TYR A 5 -19.48 -8.91 -3.71
C TYR A 5 -19.14 -10.41 -3.78
N SER A 6 -19.47 -11.08 -4.89
CA SER A 6 -19.29 -12.53 -5.06
C SER A 6 -17.95 -12.94 -5.68
N THR A 7 -17.11 -11.98 -6.07
CA THR A 7 -15.76 -12.27 -6.58
C THR A 7 -14.74 -12.02 -5.47
N GLU A 8 -14.09 -13.07 -4.98
CA GLU A 8 -12.93 -12.95 -4.09
C GLU A 8 -11.74 -12.39 -4.86
N LEU A 9 -11.70 -11.05 -5.00
CA LEU A 9 -10.54 -10.37 -5.53
C LEU A 9 -9.41 -10.43 -4.50
N ALA A 10 -8.19 -10.69 -4.96
CA ALA A 10 -6.99 -10.67 -4.12
C ALA A 10 -6.77 -9.32 -3.42
N VAL A 11 -7.39 -8.25 -3.93
CA VAL A 11 -7.47 -6.94 -3.31
C VAL A 11 -8.92 -6.45 -3.36
N PRO A 12 -9.52 -5.99 -2.25
CA PRO A 12 -10.90 -5.49 -2.25
C PRO A 12 -11.09 -4.32 -3.21
N LEU A 13 -12.13 -4.38 -4.05
CA LEU A 13 -12.38 -3.40 -5.11
C LEU A 13 -12.50 -1.96 -4.59
N PHE A 14 -13.11 -1.77 -3.41
CA PHE A 14 -13.21 -0.44 -2.79
C PHE A 14 -11.84 0.19 -2.48
N GLN A 15 -10.82 -0.63 -2.17
CA GLN A 15 -9.46 -0.14 -1.91
C GLN A 15 -8.78 0.31 -3.20
N ILE A 16 -9.02 -0.40 -4.31
CA ILE A 16 -8.57 0.03 -5.65
C ILE A 16 -9.19 1.39 -6.01
N VAL A 17 -10.51 1.51 -5.85
CA VAL A 17 -11.23 2.76 -6.15
C VAL A 17 -10.70 3.92 -5.30
N LEU A 18 -10.45 3.68 -4.00
CA LEU A 18 -9.87 4.68 -3.10
C LEU A 18 -8.46 5.09 -3.54
N LEU A 19 -7.59 4.13 -3.87
CA LEU A 19 -6.24 4.40 -4.37
C LEU A 19 -6.25 5.28 -5.62
N LEU A 20 -7.07 4.90 -6.61
CA LEU A 20 -7.19 5.63 -7.87
C LEU A 20 -7.68 7.05 -7.62
N THR A 21 -8.74 7.20 -6.82
CA THR A 21 -9.32 8.50 -6.49
C THR A 21 -8.27 9.42 -5.85
N LEU A 22 -7.61 8.96 -4.79
CA LEU A 22 -6.62 9.76 -4.06
C LEU A 22 -5.39 10.11 -4.93
N SER A 23 -4.93 9.15 -5.75
CA SER A 23 -3.80 9.35 -6.65
C SER A 23 -4.14 10.36 -7.75
N THR A 24 -5.31 10.25 -8.36
CA THR A 24 -5.79 11.20 -9.37
C THR A 24 -5.92 12.60 -8.79
N PHE A 25 -6.53 12.76 -7.60
CA PHE A 25 -6.60 14.07 -6.94
C PHE A 25 -5.21 14.65 -6.70
N ALA A 26 -4.28 13.88 -6.12
CA ALA A 26 -2.91 14.34 -5.88
C ALA A 26 -2.23 14.78 -7.18
N LEU A 27 -2.40 14.03 -8.27
CA LEU A 27 -1.85 14.37 -9.59
C LEU A 27 -2.49 15.61 -10.21
N LEU A 28 -3.81 15.80 -10.07
CA LEU A 28 -4.52 16.99 -10.58
C LEU A 28 -4.03 18.29 -9.91
N PHE A 29 -3.59 18.21 -8.65
CA PHE A 29 -2.96 19.34 -7.95
C PHE A 29 -1.43 19.43 -8.18
N GLY A 30 -0.88 18.68 -9.13
CA GLY A 30 0.56 18.65 -9.42
C GLY A 30 1.41 17.98 -8.33
N LYS A 31 0.80 17.38 -7.30
CA LYS A 31 1.48 16.76 -6.16
C LYS A 31 1.90 15.33 -6.48
N ILE A 32 2.82 15.17 -7.44
CA ILE A 32 3.33 13.87 -7.92
C ILE A 32 3.90 13.04 -6.76
N LYS A 33 4.62 13.68 -5.83
CA LYS A 33 5.24 13.00 -4.69
C LYS A 33 4.22 12.47 -3.69
N LEU A 34 3.13 13.21 -3.50
CA LEU A 34 2.01 12.75 -2.68
C LEU A 34 1.31 11.55 -3.33
N ALA A 35 1.11 11.57 -4.64
CA ALA A 35 0.58 10.43 -5.37
C ALA A 35 1.48 9.19 -5.21
N MET A 36 2.80 9.34 -5.33
CA MET A 36 3.76 8.25 -5.08
C MET A 36 3.65 7.71 -3.65
N LEU A 37 3.60 8.58 -2.64
CA LEU A 37 3.46 8.18 -1.24
C LEU A 37 2.18 7.35 -1.01
N ILE A 38 1.05 7.82 -1.55
CA ILE A 38 -0.24 7.12 -1.46
C ILE A 38 -0.12 5.72 -2.10
N ASN A 39 0.47 5.62 -3.29
CA ASN A 39 0.65 4.32 -3.97
C ASN A 39 1.51 3.36 -3.16
N TYR A 40 2.62 3.82 -2.58
CA TYR A 40 3.50 2.97 -1.77
C TYR A 40 2.85 2.50 -0.48
N LEU A 41 2.03 3.35 0.16
CA LEU A 41 1.26 2.96 1.35
C LEU A 41 0.25 1.85 1.03
N PHE A 42 -0.49 1.98 -0.08
CA PHE A 42 -1.44 0.95 -0.50
C PHE A 42 -0.75 -0.34 -0.91
N ALA A 43 0.35 -0.27 -1.66
CA ALA A 43 1.12 -1.44 -2.05
C ALA A 43 1.66 -2.20 -0.82
N LEU A 44 2.18 -1.48 0.18
CA LEU A 44 2.63 -2.09 1.43
C LEU A 44 1.47 -2.68 2.23
N TYR A 45 0.35 -1.98 2.31
CA TYR A 45 -0.85 -2.45 3.01
C TYR A 45 -1.38 -3.75 2.39
N TRP A 46 -1.49 -3.84 1.06
CA TRP A 46 -1.91 -5.06 0.38
C TRP A 46 -0.88 -6.18 0.54
N GLY A 47 0.39 -5.88 0.30
CA GLY A 47 1.47 -6.86 0.36
C GLY A 47 1.66 -7.47 1.76
N TYR A 48 1.33 -6.73 2.83
CA TYR A 48 1.64 -7.13 4.20
C TYR A 48 0.42 -7.29 5.11
N VAL A 49 -0.46 -6.29 5.19
CA VAL A 49 -1.58 -6.27 6.15
C VAL A 49 -2.73 -7.12 5.64
N PHE A 50 -3.06 -7.02 4.35
CA PHE A 50 -4.14 -7.82 3.76
C PHE A 50 -3.76 -9.31 3.67
N ASN A 51 -2.52 -9.61 3.29
CA ASN A 51 -2.00 -10.98 3.24
C ASN A 51 -1.48 -11.51 4.58
N ARG A 52 -1.68 -10.78 5.69
CA ARG A 52 -1.07 -11.09 6.99
C ARG A 52 -1.40 -12.49 7.49
N GLU A 53 -2.65 -12.91 7.41
CA GLU A 53 -3.08 -14.25 7.86
C GLU A 53 -2.43 -15.36 7.05
N ARG A 54 -2.24 -15.14 5.75
CA ARG A 54 -1.57 -16.06 4.83
C ARG A 54 -0.04 -16.06 4.98
N LEU A 55 0.54 -14.97 5.46
CA LEU A 55 1.99 -14.80 5.64
C LEU A 55 2.50 -15.18 7.04
N LEU A 56 1.71 -14.96 8.08
CA LEU A 56 2.10 -15.16 9.48
C LEU A 56 1.41 -16.34 10.15
N GLY A 57 0.35 -16.89 9.55
CA GLY A 57 -0.51 -17.88 10.22
C GLY A 57 -1.15 -17.32 11.50
N SER A 58 -1.81 -18.20 12.27
CA SER A 58 -2.43 -17.83 13.56
C SER A 58 -1.42 -17.53 14.68
N SER A 59 -0.13 -17.76 14.44
CA SER A 59 0.91 -17.76 15.46
C SER A 59 2.13 -16.97 14.97
N LEU A 60 2.53 -15.92 15.70
CA LEU A 60 3.68 -15.06 15.39
C LEU A 60 5.04 -15.80 15.35
N GLU A 61 5.08 -17.10 15.63
CA GLU A 61 6.30 -17.91 15.72
C GLU A 61 6.93 -18.26 14.36
N LYS A 62 6.23 -18.04 13.23
CA LYS A 62 6.77 -18.32 11.88
C LYS A 62 6.84 -17.08 10.98
N ILE A 63 7.37 -15.97 11.49
CA ILE A 63 7.70 -14.84 10.60
C ILE A 63 8.83 -15.29 9.66
N ASN A 64 8.51 -15.42 8.38
CA ASN A 64 9.49 -15.71 7.34
C ASN A 64 10.43 -14.50 7.18
N TYR A 65 11.76 -14.73 7.17
CA TYR A 65 12.77 -13.71 6.91
C TYR A 65 12.47 -12.90 5.64
N PHE A 66 11.94 -13.55 4.60
CA PHE A 66 11.53 -12.88 3.37
C PHE A 66 10.44 -11.82 3.60
N THR A 67 9.43 -12.16 4.40
CA THR A 67 8.33 -11.25 4.75
C THR A 67 8.82 -10.05 5.57
N LEU A 68 9.77 -10.28 6.47
CA LEU A 68 10.40 -9.22 7.27
C LEU A 68 11.22 -8.26 6.40
N ILE A 69 12.04 -8.79 5.49
CA ILE A 69 12.85 -7.98 4.56
C ILE A 69 11.97 -7.19 3.62
N TYR A 70 10.92 -7.81 3.07
CA TYR A 70 9.96 -7.14 2.19
C TYR A 70 9.26 -5.97 2.91
N PHE A 71 8.82 -6.17 4.15
CA PHE A 71 8.20 -5.13 4.96
C PHE A 71 9.18 -3.99 5.26
N ALA A 72 10.41 -4.31 5.66
CA ALA A 72 11.45 -3.32 5.93
C ALA A 72 11.79 -2.50 4.67
N PHE A 73 11.88 -3.15 3.50
CA PHE A 73 12.09 -2.47 2.24
C PHE A 73 10.95 -1.50 1.90
N GLY A 74 9.69 -1.94 2.06
CA GLY A 74 8.53 -1.08 1.89
C GLY A 74 8.53 0.14 2.81
N LEU A 75 8.94 -0.03 4.07
CA LEU A 75 9.11 1.09 5.01
C LEU A 75 10.19 2.07 4.55
N VAL A 76 11.33 1.58 4.06
CA VAL A 76 12.39 2.45 3.50
C VAL A 76 11.84 3.28 2.35
N ILE A 77 11.09 2.67 1.42
CA ILE A 77 10.48 3.38 0.29
C ILE A 77 9.48 4.45 0.76
N ILE A 78 8.66 4.17 1.78
CA ILE A 78 7.74 5.15 2.36
C ILE A 78 8.51 6.30 3.02
N ILE A 79 9.58 6.01 3.77
CA ILE A 79 10.41 7.04 4.39
C ILE A 79 11.04 7.94 3.32
N LEU A 80 11.59 7.35 2.25
CA LEU A 80 12.13 8.11 1.12
C LEU A 80 11.06 8.98 0.45
N ALA A 81 9.85 8.45 0.24
CA ALA A 81 8.73 9.20 -0.31
C ALA A 81 8.27 10.34 0.62
N LEU A 82 8.25 10.11 1.94
CA LEU A 82 7.95 11.13 2.96
C LEU A 82 9.01 12.23 2.97
N ILE A 83 10.30 11.88 2.92
CA ILE A 83 11.38 12.86 2.84
C ILE A 83 11.24 13.67 1.54
N ALA A 84 11.01 13.01 0.41
CA ALA A 84 10.83 13.68 -0.87
C ALA A 84 9.60 14.61 -0.86
N PHE A 85 8.54 14.24 -0.13
CA PHE A 85 7.34 15.05 0.03
C PHE A 85 7.55 16.25 0.96
N LEU A 86 8.25 16.08 2.10
CA LEU A 86 8.44 17.11 3.11
C LEU A 86 9.54 18.12 2.77
N PHE A 87 10.64 17.66 2.18
CA PHE A 87 11.84 18.49 1.96
C PHE A 87 11.92 19.10 0.57
N HIS A 88 11.03 18.72 -0.34
CA HIS A 88 10.96 19.39 -1.63
C HIS A 88 10.00 20.57 -1.54
N ARG A 89 10.60 21.76 -1.45
CA ARG A 89 9.91 23.00 -1.77
C ARG A 89 9.79 23.05 -3.30
N ASP A 90 8.54 23.09 -3.77
CA ASP A 90 8.23 23.55 -5.14
C ASP A 90 8.83 24.96 -5.36
#